data_AF-A0A9X6AIM0-F1
#
_entry.id   AF-A0A9X6AIM0-F1
#
_cell.length_a   1.000
_cell.length_b   1.000
_cell.length_c   1.000
_cell.angle_alpha   90.00
_cell.angle_beta   90.00
_cell.angle_gamma   90.00
#
_symmetry.space_group_name_H-M   'P 1'
#
loop_
_entity.id
_entity.type
_entity.pdbx_description
1 polymer ?
#
loop_
_entity_poly.entity_id
_entity_poly.type
_entity_poly.pdbx_seq_one_letter_code
_entity_poly.pdbx_strand_id
1 'polypeptide(L)'
;MVGIVLADRRGPQDRGRRGHRPQARDERPTTSTVLRNVAAFLIVFQTAVLYFTAGYWKITGKVWQDGVAMYYISRITGFEMSATYAHLMNNAFVGTALCYFTIFIELALPFAILSARPWIRKANTVALEGMHLGIIACMGLVCFGLLMIGADCTCLRDEDYRSLTRRFRSVKEHVLGGSWSPLPARGMTPVAMTAGQDGAADA
;
A
#
# COMPACT_ATOMS: atom_id res chain seq x y z
N MET A 1 67.59 14.17 0.15
CA MET A 1 66.84 13.02 -0.40
C MET A 1 66.46 12.14 0.78
N VAL A 2 65.14 12.07 1.09
CA VAL A 2 64.37 11.00 1.78
C VAL A 2 64.99 10.39 3.06
N GLY A 3 64.43 10.62 4.27
CA GLY A 3 63.31 9.85 4.85
C GLY A 3 63.86 8.66 5.66
N ILE A 4 63.44 8.27 6.86
CA ILE A 4 62.09 8.07 7.40
C ILE A 4 62.23 7.91 8.93
N VAL A 5 61.44 8.69 9.67
CA VAL A 5 61.18 8.49 11.10
C VAL A 5 60.16 7.36 11.23
N LEU A 6 60.53 6.21 11.79
CA LEU A 6 59.60 5.14 12.13
C LEU A 6 59.07 5.38 13.56
N ALA A 7 58.12 6.30 13.70
CA ALA A 7 57.33 6.44 14.91
C ALA A 7 56.14 5.47 14.82
N ASP A 8 56.28 4.31 15.48
CA ASP A 8 55.18 3.38 15.69
C ASP A 8 54.13 4.04 16.60
N ARG A 9 53.04 4.51 15.99
CA ARG A 9 51.84 4.96 16.69
C ARG A 9 50.67 4.05 16.30
N ARG A 10 50.48 2.95 17.03
CA ARG A 10 49.20 2.24 17.07
C ARG A 10 48.63 2.34 18.48
N GLY A 11 47.75 3.31 18.67
CA GLY A 11 46.90 3.36 19.86
C GLY A 11 45.90 2.20 19.85
N PRO A 12 45.48 1.68 21.02
CA PRO A 12 44.46 0.66 21.09
C PRO A 12 43.11 1.22 20.65
N GLN A 13 42.61 0.78 19.50
CA GLN A 13 41.20 0.88 19.15
C GLN A 13 40.45 -0.21 19.89
N ASP A 14 39.94 0.11 21.08
CA ASP A 14 38.89 -0.70 21.70
C ASP A 14 37.70 0.19 22.06
N ARG A 15 37.00 0.66 21.02
CA ARG A 15 35.67 1.24 21.19
C ARG A 15 34.68 0.09 21.24
N GLY A 16 34.47 -0.42 22.45
CA GLY A 16 33.34 -1.25 22.81
C GLY A 16 32.01 -0.56 22.49
N ARG A 17 31.56 -0.64 21.24
CA ARG A 17 30.16 -0.47 20.87
C ARG A 17 29.43 -1.73 21.33
N ARG A 18 29.17 -1.82 22.63
CA ARG A 18 28.14 -2.71 23.16
C ARG A 18 26.83 -2.28 22.52
N GLY A 19 26.44 -2.99 21.47
CA GLY A 19 25.12 -2.88 20.88
C GLY A 19 24.10 -3.08 21.99
N HIS A 20 23.31 -2.06 22.25
CA HIS A 20 22.13 -2.15 23.09
C HIS A 20 21.16 -3.07 22.37
N ARG A 21 21.31 -4.39 22.54
CA ARG A 21 20.31 -5.38 22.14
C ARG A 21 19.03 -4.96 22.85
N PRO A 22 17.92 -4.63 22.14
CA PRO A 22 16.66 -4.40 22.78
C PRO A 22 16.35 -5.65 23.60
N GLN A 23 16.36 -5.49 24.92
CA GLN A 23 16.01 -6.54 25.85
C GLN A 23 14.55 -6.87 25.55
N ALA A 24 14.31 -8.01 24.89
CA ALA A 24 12.97 -8.49 24.60
C ALA A 24 12.30 -8.70 25.96
N ARG A 25 11.52 -7.72 26.41
CA ARG A 25 10.67 -7.90 27.57
C ARG A 25 9.71 -9.03 27.22
N ASP A 26 9.72 -10.05 28.05
CA ASP A 26 8.78 -11.16 28.03
C ASP A 26 7.42 -10.67 28.54
N GLU A 27 6.83 -9.69 27.84
CA GLU A 27 5.49 -9.17 28.13
C GLU A 27 4.50 -10.21 27.59
N ARG A 28 4.05 -11.10 28.48
CA ARG A 28 2.96 -12.04 28.18
C ARG A 28 1.83 -11.26 27.50
N PRO A 29 1.29 -11.72 26.36
CA PRO A 29 0.29 -10.97 25.63
C PRO A 29 -0.90 -10.70 26.54
N THR A 30 -1.13 -9.41 26.85
CA THR A 30 -2.28 -8.96 27.63
C THR A 30 -3.55 -9.50 27.00
N THR A 31 -4.55 -9.88 27.82
CA THR A 31 -5.86 -10.35 27.35
C THR A 31 -6.49 -9.41 26.32
N SER A 32 -6.30 -8.11 26.47
CA SER A 32 -6.70 -7.07 25.50
C SER A 32 -6.05 -7.25 24.12
N THR A 33 -4.76 -7.61 24.05
CA THR A 33 -4.05 -7.87 22.80
C THR A 33 -4.57 -9.12 22.11
N VAL A 34 -4.80 -10.20 22.87
CA VAL A 34 -5.40 -11.43 22.33
C VAL A 34 -6.81 -11.16 21.81
N LEU A 35 -7.65 -10.47 22.59
CA LEU A 35 -9.02 -10.14 22.22
C LEU A 35 -9.07 -9.29 20.94
N ARG A 36 -8.21 -8.27 20.84
CA ARG A 36 -8.10 -7.43 19.64
C ARG A 36 -7.72 -8.25 18.41
N ASN A 37 -6.75 -9.15 18.53
CA ASN A 37 -6.29 -9.98 17.42
C ASN A 37 -7.37 -10.99 16.99
N VAL A 38 -8.08 -11.59 17.95
CA VAL A 38 -9.20 -12.49 17.67
C VAL A 38 -10.35 -11.74 17.02
N ALA A 39 -10.70 -10.55 17.50
CA ALA A 39 -11.74 -9.72 16.88
C ALA A 39 -11.39 -9.37 15.42
N ALA A 40 -10.14 -8.95 15.17
CA ALA A 40 -9.67 -8.68 13.81
C ALA A 40 -9.72 -9.95 12.93
N PHE A 41 -9.27 -11.09 13.47
CA PHE A 41 -9.34 -12.37 12.76
C PHE A 41 -10.78 -12.77 12.40
N LEU A 42 -11.72 -12.62 13.33
CA LEU A 42 -13.13 -12.95 13.11
C LEU A 42 -13.76 -12.08 12.03
N ILE A 43 -13.45 -10.77 12.00
CA ILE A 43 -13.92 -9.86 10.96
C ILE A 43 -13.40 -10.30 9.60
N VAL A 44 -12.09 -10.55 9.48
CA VAL A 44 -11.48 -11.00 8.21
C VAL A 44 -12.05 -12.36 7.78
N PHE A 45 -12.23 -13.28 8.72
CA PHE A 45 -12.82 -14.59 8.45
C PHE A 45 -14.25 -14.47 7.95
N GLN A 46 -15.09 -13.67 8.62
CA GLN A 46 -16.46 -13.43 8.20
C GLN A 46 -16.52 -12.79 6.81
N THR A 47 -15.68 -11.80 6.53
CA THR A 47 -15.58 -11.18 5.20
C THR A 47 -15.16 -12.20 4.15
N ALA A 48 -14.20 -13.08 4.44
CA ALA A 48 -13.79 -14.14 3.52
C ALA A 48 -14.94 -15.11 3.20
N VAL A 49 -15.73 -15.50 4.20
CA VAL A 49 -16.91 -16.34 4.00
C VAL A 49 -17.99 -15.61 3.20
N LEU A 50 -18.21 -14.32 3.46
CA LEU A 50 -19.17 -13.48 2.74
C LEU A 50 -18.87 -13.47 1.24
N TYR A 51 -17.64 -13.13 0.86
CA TYR A 51 -17.22 -13.09 -0.55
C TYR A 51 -17.25 -14.46 -1.21
N PHE A 52 -16.75 -15.49 -0.52
CA PHE A 52 -16.78 -16.84 -1.06
C PHE A 52 -18.22 -17.28 -1.34
N THR A 53 -19.13 -17.03 -0.40
CA THR A 53 -20.55 -17.35 -0.55
C THR A 53 -21.18 -16.55 -1.68
N ALA A 54 -20.89 -15.25 -1.78
CA ALA A 54 -21.38 -14.40 -2.86
C ALA A 54 -20.95 -14.91 -4.25
N GLY A 55 -19.67 -15.25 -4.41
CA GLY A 55 -19.14 -15.79 -5.67
C GLY A 55 -19.69 -17.19 -5.97
N TYR A 56 -19.81 -18.04 -4.96
CA TYR A 56 -20.38 -19.38 -5.10
C TYR A 56 -21.83 -19.34 -5.60
N TRP A 57 -22.67 -18.50 -5.00
CA TRP A 57 -24.06 -18.32 -5.45
C TRP A 57 -24.15 -17.81 -6.88
N LYS A 58 -23.27 -16.89 -7.28
CA LYS A 58 -23.19 -16.43 -8.67
C LYS A 58 -22.81 -17.58 -9.61
N ILE A 59 -21.82 -18.41 -9.28
CA ILE A 59 -21.48 -19.58 -10.11
C ILE A 59 -22.67 -20.53 -10.28
N THR A 60 -23.49 -20.73 -9.26
CA THR A 60 -24.65 -21.63 -9.36
C THR A 60 -25.84 -21.04 -10.14
N GLY A 61 -25.89 -19.73 -10.34
CA GLY A 61 -27.00 -19.05 -11.01
C GLY A 61 -26.84 -19.04 -12.53
N LYS A 62 -27.84 -19.56 -13.27
CA LYS A 62 -27.83 -19.57 -14.74
C LYS A 62 -27.58 -18.19 -15.36
N VAL A 63 -28.22 -17.15 -14.82
CA VAL A 63 -28.08 -15.76 -15.30
C VAL A 63 -26.62 -15.26 -15.27
N TRP A 64 -25.83 -15.72 -14.29
CA TRP A 64 -24.42 -15.38 -14.16
C TRP A 64 -23.53 -16.27 -15.02
N GLN A 65 -23.86 -17.56 -15.14
CA GLN A 65 -23.18 -18.49 -16.05
C GLN A 65 -23.33 -18.07 -17.52
N ASP A 66 -24.54 -17.66 -17.91
CA ASP A 66 -24.85 -17.19 -19.25
C ASP A 66 -24.25 -15.80 -19.54
N GLY A 67 -23.64 -15.13 -18.53
CA GLY A 67 -22.98 -13.83 -18.70
C GLY A 67 -23.94 -12.65 -18.89
N VAL A 68 -25.24 -12.87 -18.70
CA VAL A 68 -26.30 -11.87 -18.96
C VAL A 68 -26.73 -11.11 -17.70
N ALA A 69 -26.17 -11.42 -16.53
CA ALA A 69 -26.56 -10.78 -15.27
C ALA A 69 -26.42 -9.26 -15.31
N MET A 70 -25.31 -8.74 -15.86
CA MET A 70 -25.09 -7.29 -15.93
C MET A 70 -26.11 -6.60 -16.83
N TYR A 71 -26.55 -7.25 -17.92
CA TYR A 71 -27.60 -6.74 -18.79
C TYR A 71 -28.95 -6.64 -18.06
N TYR A 72 -29.31 -7.67 -17.27
CA TYR A 72 -30.54 -7.60 -16.48
C TYR A 72 -30.46 -6.54 -15.39
N ILE A 73 -29.35 -6.49 -14.66
CA ILE A 73 -29.12 -5.51 -13.60
C ILE A 73 -29.26 -4.08 -14.14
N SER A 74 -28.66 -3.81 -15.30
CA SER A 74 -28.73 -2.51 -15.96
C SER A 74 -30.10 -2.19 -16.57
N ARG A 75 -31.14 -2.98 -16.30
CA ARG A 75 -32.53 -2.79 -16.75
C ARG A 75 -33.53 -2.76 -15.60
N ILE A 76 -33.08 -3.00 -14.36
CA ILE A 76 -33.96 -2.99 -13.20
C ILE A 76 -34.21 -1.53 -12.79
N THR A 77 -35.49 -1.15 -12.75
CA THR A 77 -35.93 0.14 -12.23
C THR A 77 -35.45 0.33 -10.79
N GLY A 78 -34.64 1.36 -10.56
CA GLY A 78 -34.00 1.65 -9.26
C GLY A 78 -32.51 1.30 -9.18
N PHE A 79 -31.98 0.50 -10.12
CA PHE A 79 -30.54 0.22 -10.25
C PHE A 79 -29.91 0.80 -11.52
N GLU A 80 -30.71 1.41 -12.41
CA GLU A 80 -30.19 2.18 -13.56
C GLU A 80 -29.82 3.61 -13.12
N MET A 81 -28.55 3.84 -12.74
CA MET A 81 -28.12 5.18 -12.34
C MET A 81 -27.69 6.08 -13.52
N SER A 82 -27.40 5.50 -14.68
CA SER A 82 -26.99 6.23 -15.89
C SER A 82 -27.40 5.51 -17.17
N ALA A 83 -27.92 6.25 -18.15
CA ALA A 83 -28.23 5.74 -19.48
C ALA A 83 -26.98 5.20 -20.21
N THR A 84 -25.80 5.76 -19.92
CA THR A 84 -24.51 5.29 -20.47
C THR A 84 -24.17 3.88 -19.99
N TYR A 85 -24.49 3.55 -18.73
CA TYR A 85 -24.28 2.21 -18.19
C TYR A 85 -25.18 1.18 -18.88
N ALA A 86 -26.47 1.49 -19.04
CA ALA A 86 -27.41 0.63 -19.76
C ALA A 86 -26.99 0.42 -21.23
N HIS A 87 -26.46 1.45 -21.89
CA HIS A 87 -25.93 1.33 -23.24
C HIS A 87 -24.66 0.46 -23.30
N LEU A 88 -23.75 0.61 -22.34
CA LEU A 88 -22.51 -0.19 -22.26
C LEU A 88 -22.82 -1.69 -22.05
N MET A 89 -23.81 -2.00 -21.20
CA MET A 89 -24.23 -3.37 -20.93
C MET A 89 -25.03 -4.00 -22.09
N ASN A 90 -25.43 -3.22 -23.10
CA ASN A 90 -26.00 -3.75 -24.34
C ASN A 90 -24.96 -4.53 -25.16
N ASN A 91 -23.67 -4.28 -24.93
CA ASN A 91 -22.60 -5.09 -25.50
C ASN A 91 -22.43 -6.38 -24.66
N ALA A 92 -22.84 -7.51 -25.24
CA ALA A 92 -22.77 -8.82 -24.60
C ALA A 92 -21.34 -9.19 -24.14
N PHE A 93 -20.30 -8.77 -24.87
CA PHE A 93 -18.92 -9.06 -24.49
C PHE A 93 -18.52 -8.36 -23.19
N VAL A 94 -18.89 -7.08 -23.04
CA VAL A 94 -18.57 -6.29 -21.85
C VAL A 94 -19.34 -6.80 -20.64
N GLY A 95 -20.65 -7.04 -20.79
CA GLY A 95 -21.49 -7.57 -19.71
C GLY A 95 -20.98 -8.93 -19.21
N THR A 96 -20.66 -9.82 -20.14
CA THR A 96 -20.11 -11.16 -19.83
C THR A 96 -18.75 -11.06 -19.14
N ALA A 97 -17.84 -10.23 -19.64
CA ALA A 97 -16.53 -10.02 -19.03
C ALA A 97 -16.65 -9.51 -17.58
N LEU A 98 -17.57 -8.58 -17.32
CA LEU A 98 -17.81 -8.07 -15.96
C LEU A 98 -18.45 -9.13 -15.05
N CYS A 99 -19.37 -9.96 -15.54
CA CYS A 99 -19.91 -11.11 -14.80
C CYS A 99 -18.80 -12.05 -14.34
N TYR A 100 -17.94 -12.49 -15.25
CA TYR A 100 -16.86 -13.41 -14.91
C TYR A 100 -15.77 -12.75 -14.06
N PHE A 101 -15.47 -11.48 -14.31
CA PHE A 101 -14.54 -10.70 -13.49
C PHE A 101 -15.00 -10.63 -12.05
N THR A 102 -16.27 -10.25 -11.80
CA THR A 102 -16.83 -10.16 -10.45
C THR A 102 -16.81 -11.52 -9.73
N ILE A 103 -17.23 -12.60 -10.39
CA ILE A 103 -17.15 -13.95 -9.81
C ILE A 103 -15.71 -14.32 -9.43
N PHE A 104 -14.77 -14.04 -10.34
CA PHE A 104 -13.37 -14.41 -10.15
C PHE A 104 -12.76 -13.70 -8.93
N ILE A 105 -12.95 -12.38 -8.80
CA ILE A 105 -12.34 -11.60 -7.70
C ILE A 105 -12.97 -11.90 -6.33
N GLU A 106 -14.27 -12.18 -6.30
CA GLU A 106 -14.97 -12.57 -5.05
C GLU A 106 -14.47 -13.93 -4.56
N LEU A 107 -14.31 -14.91 -5.46
CA LEU A 107 -13.78 -16.22 -5.10
C LEU A 107 -12.28 -16.21 -4.83
N ALA A 108 -11.53 -15.31 -5.47
CA ALA A 108 -10.10 -15.18 -5.26
C ALA A 108 -9.74 -14.58 -3.88
N LEU A 109 -10.64 -13.83 -3.25
CA LEU A 109 -10.39 -13.19 -1.94
C LEU A 109 -9.92 -14.16 -0.83
N PRO A 110 -10.63 -15.25 -0.50
CA PRO A 110 -10.19 -16.17 0.56
C PRO A 110 -8.79 -16.74 0.27
N PHE A 111 -8.50 -17.08 -0.99
CA PHE A 111 -7.17 -17.54 -1.40
C PHE A 111 -6.12 -16.44 -1.33
N ALA A 112 -6.49 -15.20 -1.67
CA ALA A 112 -5.60 -14.04 -1.61
C ALA A 112 -5.23 -13.67 -0.16
N ILE A 113 -6.15 -13.81 0.79
CA ILE A 113 -5.92 -13.59 2.22
C ILE A 113 -4.98 -14.66 2.80
N LEU A 114 -5.20 -15.92 2.43
CA LEU A 114 -4.37 -17.05 2.84
C LEU A 114 -2.99 -17.06 2.18
N SER A 115 -2.86 -16.44 1.00
CA SER A 115 -1.61 -16.38 0.26
C SER A 115 -0.54 -15.59 1.02
N ALA A 116 0.65 -16.17 1.13
CA ALA A 116 1.83 -15.49 1.68
C ALA A 116 2.36 -14.37 0.76
N ARG A 117 1.86 -14.27 -0.47
CA ARG A 117 2.33 -13.31 -1.49
C ARG A 117 1.58 -11.97 -1.35
N PRO A 118 2.23 -10.90 -0.90
CA PRO A 118 1.57 -9.62 -0.65
C PRO A 118 1.07 -8.93 -1.92
N TRP A 119 1.65 -9.25 -3.09
CA TRP A 119 1.18 -8.68 -4.37
C TRP A 119 -0.23 -9.20 -4.74
N ILE A 120 -0.50 -10.50 -4.52
CA ILE A 120 -1.80 -11.11 -4.86
C ILE A 120 -2.90 -10.47 -4.02
N ARG A 121 -2.66 -10.34 -2.71
CA ARG A 121 -3.59 -9.70 -1.78
C ARG A 121 -3.90 -8.25 -2.19
N LYS A 122 -2.88 -7.47 -2.54
CA LYS A 122 -3.07 -6.09 -3.01
C LYS A 122 -3.83 -6.00 -4.33
N ALA A 123 -3.45 -6.83 -5.30
CA ALA A 123 -4.11 -6.86 -6.61
C ALA A 123 -5.60 -7.21 -6.45
N ASN A 124 -5.92 -8.23 -5.66
CA ASN A 124 -7.30 -8.63 -5.41
C ASN A 124 -8.10 -7.53 -4.68
N THR A 125 -7.49 -6.89 -3.68
CA THR A 125 -8.18 -5.80 -2.96
C THR A 125 -8.46 -4.62 -3.89
N VAL A 126 -7.48 -4.17 -4.68
CA VAL A 126 -7.72 -3.08 -5.65
C VAL A 126 -8.80 -3.44 -6.65
N ALA A 127 -8.88 -4.71 -7.08
CA ALA A 127 -9.92 -5.17 -7.98
C ALA A 127 -11.32 -5.16 -7.31
N LEU A 128 -11.42 -5.56 -6.04
CA LEU A 128 -12.66 -5.49 -5.26
C LEU A 128 -13.12 -4.06 -5.02
N GLU A 129 -12.21 -3.18 -4.61
CA GLU A 129 -12.47 -1.74 -4.45
C GLU A 129 -12.98 -1.14 -5.77
N GLY A 130 -12.33 -1.46 -6.89
CA GLY A 130 -12.78 -1.02 -8.21
C GLY A 130 -14.17 -1.55 -8.57
N MET A 131 -14.46 -2.81 -8.25
CA MET A 131 -15.80 -3.40 -8.42
C MET A 131 -16.85 -2.66 -7.58
N HIS A 132 -16.59 -2.42 -6.29
CA HIS A 132 -17.54 -1.73 -5.40
C HIS A 132 -17.77 -0.28 -5.81
N LEU A 133 -16.72 0.43 -6.22
CA LEU A 133 -16.86 1.76 -6.80
C LEU A 133 -17.72 1.73 -8.07
N GLY A 134 -17.54 0.70 -8.91
CA GLY A 134 -18.42 0.43 -10.05
C GLY A 134 -19.88 0.21 -9.64
N ILE A 135 -20.14 -0.58 -8.59
CA ILE A 135 -21.48 -0.81 -8.05
C ILE A 135 -22.10 0.50 -7.53
N ILE A 136 -21.33 1.32 -6.80
CA ILE A 136 -21.79 2.62 -6.30
C ILE A 136 -22.17 3.53 -7.48
N ALA A 137 -21.30 3.63 -8.48
CA ALA A 137 -21.47 4.56 -9.59
C ALA A 137 -22.55 4.11 -10.59
N CYS A 138 -22.60 2.82 -10.92
CA CYS A 138 -23.49 2.28 -11.95
C CYS A 138 -24.84 1.84 -11.39
N MET A 139 -24.86 1.25 -10.19
CA MET A 139 -26.05 0.64 -9.59
C MET A 139 -26.66 1.47 -8.44
N GLY A 140 -26.01 2.55 -8.01
CA GLY A 140 -26.53 3.44 -6.96
C GLY A 140 -26.50 2.84 -5.54
N LEU A 141 -25.84 1.69 -5.36
CA LEU A 141 -25.77 0.96 -4.10
C LEU A 141 -24.70 1.52 -3.16
N VAL A 142 -24.85 2.79 -2.76
CA VAL A 142 -23.85 3.55 -1.98
C VAL A 142 -23.55 2.89 -0.64
N CYS A 143 -24.57 2.61 0.17
CA CYS A 143 -24.37 2.05 1.52
C CYS A 143 -23.72 0.67 1.47
N PHE A 144 -24.12 -0.16 0.51
CA PHE A 144 -23.53 -1.49 0.32
C PHE A 144 -22.07 -1.37 -0.11
N GLY A 145 -21.76 -0.59 -1.14
CA GLY A 145 -20.39 -0.43 -1.62
C GLY A 145 -19.46 0.14 -0.55
N LEU A 146 -19.88 1.18 0.20
CA LEU A 146 -19.07 1.75 1.27
C LEU A 146 -18.81 0.77 2.42
N LEU A 147 -19.80 -0.05 2.77
CA LEU A 147 -19.64 -1.07 3.81
C LEU A 147 -18.63 -2.13 3.37
N MET A 148 -18.71 -2.58 2.11
CA MET A 148 -17.78 -3.56 1.57
C MET A 148 -16.35 -3.01 1.47
N ILE A 149 -16.18 -1.78 1.01
CA ILE A 149 -14.87 -1.07 1.01
C ILE A 149 -14.29 -1.01 2.43
N GLY A 150 -15.12 -0.69 3.42
CA GLY A 150 -14.71 -0.70 4.83
C GLY A 150 -14.25 -2.09 5.29
N ALA A 151 -14.96 -3.14 4.90
CA ALA A 151 -14.61 -4.52 5.23
C ALA A 151 -13.32 -4.98 4.51
N ASP A 152 -13.13 -4.60 3.25
CA ASP A 152 -11.94 -4.92 2.45
C ASP A 152 -10.68 -4.30 3.05
N CYS A 153 -10.78 -3.08 3.56
CA CYS A 153 -9.70 -2.43 4.31
C CYS A 153 -9.24 -3.25 5.51
N THR A 154 -10.14 -3.96 6.20
CA THR A 154 -9.77 -4.83 7.34
C THR A 154 -9.02 -6.10 6.90
N CYS A 155 -9.14 -6.51 5.64
CA CYS A 155 -8.45 -7.68 5.10
C CYS A 155 -6.98 -7.40 4.74
N LEU A 156 -6.57 -6.13 4.66
CA LEU A 156 -5.17 -5.75 4.44
C LEU A 156 -4.34 -5.89 5.71
N ARG A 157 -3.12 -6.41 5.58
CA ARG A 157 -2.17 -6.47 6.69
C ARG A 157 -1.43 -5.14 6.85
N ASP A 158 -0.93 -4.87 8.05
CA ASP A 158 -0.11 -3.69 8.36
C ASP A 158 1.13 -3.57 7.46
N GLU A 159 1.70 -4.70 6.99
CA GLU A 159 2.83 -4.67 6.05
C GLU A 159 2.42 -4.11 4.68
N ASP A 160 1.18 -4.37 4.26
CA ASP A 160 0.68 -3.90 2.97
C ASP A 160 0.45 -2.40 3.00
N TYR A 161 -0.17 -1.89 4.06
CA TYR A 161 -0.31 -0.46 4.32
C TYR A 161 1.06 0.25 4.40
N ARG A 162 2.05 -0.34 5.09
CA ARG A 162 3.40 0.22 5.17
C ARG A 162 4.12 0.25 3.82
N SER A 163 3.91 -0.76 2.98
CA SER A 163 4.50 -0.75 1.63
C SER A 163 3.84 0.27 0.69
N LEU A 164 2.52 0.47 0.84
CA LEU A 164 1.74 1.40 0.04
C LEU A 164 2.11 2.85 0.40
N THR A 165 2.21 3.15 1.70
CA THR A 165 2.67 4.46 2.20
C THR A 165 4.11 4.78 1.79
N ARG A 166 5.03 3.80 1.83
CA ARG A 166 6.41 3.99 1.33
C ARG A 166 6.42 4.33 -0.16
N ARG A 167 5.66 3.59 -0.99
CA ARG A 167 5.54 3.88 -2.42
C ARG A 167 4.90 5.25 -2.68
N PHE A 168 3.84 5.58 -1.96
CA PHE A 168 3.18 6.88 -2.10
C PHE A 168 4.11 8.03 -1.70
N ARG A 169 4.95 7.85 -0.68
CA ARG A 169 5.96 8.82 -0.29
C ARG A 169 7.04 8.97 -1.36
N SER A 170 7.56 7.87 -1.91
CA SER A 170 8.54 7.93 -3.00
C SER A 170 7.99 8.56 -4.28
N VAL A 171 6.73 8.29 -4.64
CA VAL A 171 6.07 8.94 -5.78
C VAL A 171 5.85 10.42 -5.50
N LYS A 172 5.41 10.78 -4.29
CA LYS A 172 5.27 12.19 -3.86
C LYS A 172 6.60 12.93 -3.89
N GLU A 173 7.68 12.31 -3.44
CA GLU A 173 9.05 12.85 -3.49
C GLU A 173 9.53 13.01 -4.94
N HIS A 174 9.20 12.10 -5.86
CA HIS A 174 9.54 12.24 -7.28
C HIS A 174 8.69 13.26 -8.03
N VAL A 175 7.40 13.37 -7.70
CA VAL A 175 6.46 14.30 -8.37
C VAL A 175 6.56 15.71 -7.81
N LEU A 176 6.79 15.88 -6.50
CA LEU A 176 6.95 17.20 -5.86
C LEU A 176 8.42 17.63 -5.69
N GLY A 177 9.38 16.71 -5.71
CA GLY A 177 10.83 17.01 -5.62
C GLY A 177 11.50 17.35 -6.95
N GLY A 178 10.75 17.39 -8.06
CA GLY A 178 11.22 17.90 -9.35
C GLY A 178 11.38 19.43 -9.40
N SER A 179 11.09 20.14 -8.31
CA SER A 179 11.25 21.58 -8.21
C SER A 179 12.19 21.91 -7.05
N TRP A 180 13.26 22.66 -7.34
CA TRP A 180 14.27 23.22 -6.41
C TRP A 180 15.45 22.32 -6.03
N SER A 181 16.41 22.19 -6.95
CA SER A 181 17.82 22.19 -6.56
C SER A 181 18.30 23.64 -6.59
N PRO A 182 18.53 24.33 -5.45
CA PRO A 182 19.25 25.59 -5.48
C PRO A 182 20.66 25.31 -6.01
N LEU A 183 21.05 26.01 -7.07
CA LEU A 183 22.37 25.95 -7.68
C LEU A 183 23.45 26.11 -6.59
N PRO A 184 24.57 25.36 -6.65
CA PRO A 184 25.66 25.52 -5.70
C PRO A 184 26.18 26.95 -5.81
N ALA A 185 26.02 27.72 -4.73
CA ALA A 185 26.62 29.04 -4.59
C ALA A 185 28.14 28.89 -4.76
N ARG A 186 28.65 29.35 -5.92
CA ARG A 186 30.09 29.49 -6.16
C ARG A 186 30.66 30.32 -5.01
N GLY A 187 31.56 29.70 -4.24
CA GLY A 187 32.23 30.32 -3.12
C GLY A 187 32.93 31.60 -3.54
N MET A 188 32.48 32.73 -2.98
CA MET A 188 33.25 33.96 -2.94
C MET A 188 34.14 33.86 -1.70
N THR A 189 35.36 33.38 -1.86
CA THR A 189 36.38 33.44 -0.80
C THR A 189 36.78 34.90 -0.60
N PRO A 190 36.68 35.46 0.61
CA PRO A 190 37.27 36.75 0.89
C PRO A 190 38.79 36.58 0.93
N VAL A 191 39.50 37.31 0.07
CA VAL A 191 40.96 37.44 0.15
C VAL A 191 41.27 38.27 1.39
N ALA A 192 41.73 37.61 2.45
CA ALA A 192 42.28 38.27 3.63
C ALA A 192 43.70 38.77 3.31
N MET A 193 43.85 40.09 3.15
CA MET A 193 45.16 40.75 3.13
C MET A 193 45.63 40.90 4.57
N THR A 194 46.61 40.10 5.00
CA THR A 194 47.33 40.32 6.25
C THR A 194 48.53 41.21 5.96
N ALA A 195 48.40 42.49 6.30
CA ALA A 195 49.50 43.43 6.40
C ALA A 195 50.34 43.09 7.65
N GLY A 196 51.65 43.36 7.56
CA GLY A 196 52.69 42.71 8.36
C GLY A 196 52.75 43.05 9.84
N GLN A 197 53.62 42.31 10.55
CA GLN A 197 54.26 42.73 11.80
C GLN A 197 55.31 41.70 12.24
N ASP A 198 56.57 41.93 11.86
CA ASP A 198 57.72 41.24 12.41
C ASP A 198 58.97 42.11 12.24
N GLY A 199 59.12 43.05 13.17
CA GLY A 199 60.32 43.83 13.37
C GLY A 199 60.54 44.02 14.87
N ALA A 200 61.20 43.05 15.50
CA ALA A 200 61.86 43.13 16.80
C ALA A 200 62.38 41.72 17.17
N ALA A 201 63.53 41.48 17.81
CA ALA A 201 64.71 42.29 18.11
C ALA A 201 65.60 41.41 19.01
N ASP A 202 66.56 40.68 18.44
CA ASP A 202 67.53 39.87 19.20
C ASP A 202 68.48 39.18 18.20
N ALA A 203 69.63 39.77 17.85
CA ALA A 203 70.92 39.87 18.56
C ALA A 203 71.95 38.92 17.93
#